data_AF-A0A9D1ECQ7-F1
#
_entry.id   AF-A0A9D1ECQ7-F1
#
_cell.length_a   1.000
_cell.length_b   1.000
_cell.length_c   1.000
_cell.angle_alpha   90.00
_cell.angle_beta   90.00
_cell.angle_gamma   90.00
#
_symmetry.space_group_name_H-M   'P 1'
#
loop_
_entity.id
_entity.type
_entity.pdbx_description
1 polymer ?
#
loop_
_entity_poly.entity_id
_entity_poly.type
_entity_poly.pdbx_seq_one_letter_code
_entity_poly.pdbx_strand_id
1 'polypeptide(L)'
;MQSLSRSAARYVSKLSNKIRRHTNAFSLNGKLSGAQGRILHFILAQTDDIFQKDIEEEYSLRPSSATEILKKMEQNGLIHREPTSYDGRLKKIIPSEKAIHYQKQVITDLTKLEHDLTKGIDPEQLEIFFQVMEKMLKNLS
;
A
#
# COMPACT_ATOMS: atom_id res chain seq x y z
N MET A 1 -18.97 31.59 -15.90
CA MET A 1 -17.88 30.68 -16.30
C MET A 1 -17.02 30.42 -15.07
N GLN A 2 -17.30 29.37 -14.30
CA GLN A 2 -16.51 29.05 -13.11
C GLN A 2 -15.12 28.62 -13.58
N SER A 3 -14.08 29.39 -13.24
CA SER A 3 -12.70 28.95 -13.45
C SER A 3 -12.54 27.58 -12.81
N LEU A 4 -11.84 26.65 -13.47
CA LEU A 4 -11.42 25.38 -12.85
C LEU A 4 -10.55 25.70 -11.63
N SER A 5 -11.16 25.90 -10.47
CA SER A 5 -10.45 26.29 -9.25
C SER A 5 -9.53 25.14 -8.82
N ARG A 6 -8.41 25.50 -8.18
CA ARG A 6 -7.52 24.52 -7.55
C ARG A 6 -8.32 23.76 -6.49
N SER A 7 -8.61 22.49 -6.76
CA SER A 7 -9.33 21.59 -5.84
C SER A 7 -8.37 20.52 -5.32
N ALA A 8 -8.15 20.48 -4.00
CA ALA A 8 -7.29 19.50 -3.35
C ALA A 8 -7.68 18.06 -3.73
N ALA A 9 -8.97 17.73 -3.65
CA ALA A 9 -9.50 16.41 -4.03
C ALA A 9 -9.13 16.01 -5.47
N ARG A 10 -9.20 16.95 -6.43
CA ARG A 10 -8.83 16.67 -7.83
C ARG A 10 -7.33 16.43 -8.00
N TYR A 11 -6.47 17.18 -7.31
CA TYR A 11 -5.02 16.98 -7.36
C TYR A 11 -4.60 15.66 -6.70
N VAL A 12 -5.14 15.36 -5.51
CA VAL A 12 -4.92 14.07 -4.82
C VAL A 12 -5.37 12.91 -5.71
N SER A 13 -6.56 13.01 -6.32
CA SER A 13 -7.06 11.97 -7.24
C SER A 13 -6.18 11.80 -8.47
N LYS A 14 -5.71 12.89 -9.08
CA LYS A 14 -4.83 12.87 -10.25
C LYS A 14 -3.48 12.23 -9.91
N LEU A 15 -2.93 12.56 -8.74
CA LEU A 15 -1.68 12.00 -8.24
C LEU A 15 -1.84 10.50 -7.93
N SER A 16 -2.87 10.12 -7.16
CA SER A 16 -3.21 8.73 -6.86
C SER A 16 -3.38 7.87 -8.13
N ASN A 17 -4.02 8.41 -9.17
CA ASN A 17 -4.15 7.73 -10.46
C ASN A 17 -2.80 7.57 -11.19
N LYS A 18 -1.89 8.55 -11.10
CA LYS A 18 -0.52 8.43 -11.66
C LYS A 18 0.30 7.41 -10.89
N ILE A 19 0.28 7.46 -9.55
CA ILE A 19 0.93 6.49 -8.67
C ILE A 19 0.45 5.09 -9.02
N ARG A 20 -0.87 4.85 -9.03
CA ARG A 20 -1.45 3.54 -9.36
C ARG A 20 -0.99 3.01 -10.73
N ARG A 21 -0.92 3.86 -11.75
CA ARG A 21 -0.42 3.43 -13.08
C ARG A 21 1.06 3.07 -13.04
N HIS A 22 1.88 3.83 -12.32
CA HIS A 22 3.30 3.55 -12.17
C HIS A 22 3.52 2.25 -11.39
N THR A 23 2.80 2.04 -10.27
CA THR A 23 2.87 0.80 -9.49
C THR A 23 2.36 -0.42 -10.27
N ASN A 24 1.38 -0.26 -11.16
CA ASN A 24 0.94 -1.35 -12.04
C ASN A 24 1.97 -1.68 -13.13
N ALA A 25 2.79 -0.72 -13.57
CA ALA A 25 3.89 -0.98 -14.49
C ALA A 25 5.03 -1.78 -13.83
N PHE A 26 5.18 -1.65 -12.50
CA PHE A 26 6.04 -2.50 -11.66
C PHE A 26 5.41 -3.86 -11.33
N SER A 27 4.28 -4.22 -11.95
CA SER A 27 3.76 -5.58 -11.82
C SER A 27 4.86 -6.57 -12.18
N LEU A 28 5.11 -7.54 -11.29
CA LEU A 28 6.09 -8.61 -11.44
C LEU A 28 5.77 -9.50 -12.66
N ASN A 29 5.88 -8.98 -13.88
CA ASN A 29 5.44 -9.59 -15.13
C ASN A 29 3.99 -10.13 -15.06
N GLY A 30 3.06 -9.35 -14.49
CA GLY A 30 1.66 -9.76 -14.33
C GLY A 30 1.39 -10.67 -13.13
N LYS A 31 2.40 -11.07 -12.35
CA LYS A 31 2.24 -11.97 -11.19
C LYS A 31 1.71 -11.26 -9.94
N LEU A 32 1.82 -9.94 -9.87
CA LEU A 32 1.42 -9.13 -8.72
C LEU A 32 0.82 -7.80 -9.20
N SER A 33 -0.34 -7.43 -8.69
CA SER A 33 -0.88 -6.08 -8.91
C SER A 33 -0.14 -5.06 -8.03
N GLY A 34 -0.16 -3.78 -8.41
CA GLY A 34 0.51 -2.74 -7.61
C GLY A 34 -0.06 -2.55 -6.20
N ALA A 35 -1.30 -2.98 -5.95
CA ALA A 35 -1.87 -3.01 -4.60
C ALA A 35 -1.31 -4.18 -3.77
N GLN A 36 -1.21 -5.37 -4.37
CA GLN A 36 -0.62 -6.53 -3.71
C GLN A 36 0.89 -6.33 -3.47
N GLY A 37 1.59 -5.61 -4.34
CA GLY A 37 3.00 -5.21 -4.13
C GLY A 37 3.21 -4.35 -2.89
N ARG A 38 2.37 -3.32 -2.71
CA ARG A 38 2.43 -2.45 -1.53
C ARG A 38 2.10 -3.22 -0.25
N ILE A 39 1.02 -4.01 -0.26
CA ILE A 39 0.66 -4.84 0.89
C ILE A 39 1.75 -5.88 1.21
N LEU A 40 2.35 -6.49 0.18
CA LEU A 40 3.44 -7.45 0.37
C LEU A 40 4.68 -6.78 0.97
N HIS A 41 5.03 -5.57 0.51
CA HIS A 41 6.10 -4.78 1.11
C HIS A 41 5.83 -4.50 2.58
N PHE A 42 4.62 -4.04 2.90
CA PHE A 42 4.21 -3.77 4.27
C PHE A 42 4.38 -5.02 5.13
N ILE A 43 3.79 -6.17 4.74
CA ILE A 43 3.92 -7.43 5.48
C ILE A 43 5.40 -7.82 5.68
N LEU A 44 6.23 -7.70 4.65
CA LEU A 44 7.65 -8.10 4.69
C LEU A 44 8.56 -7.13 5.45
N ALA A 45 8.09 -5.91 5.74
CA ALA A 45 8.84 -4.92 6.50
C ALA A 45 8.59 -5.02 8.02
N GLN A 46 7.58 -5.79 8.43
CA GLN A 46 7.17 -5.88 9.82
C GLN A 46 7.86 -7.06 10.53
N THR A 47 8.15 -6.88 11.81
CA THR A 47 8.70 -7.92 12.68
C THR A 47 7.65 -8.63 13.52
N ASP A 48 6.52 -7.96 13.75
CA ASP A 48 5.43 -8.45 14.59
C ASP A 48 4.35 -9.18 13.77
N ASP A 49 3.44 -9.88 14.45
CA ASP A 49 2.30 -10.53 13.81
C ASP A 49 1.38 -9.47 13.16
N ILE A 50 1.13 -9.62 11.85
CA ILE A 50 0.27 -8.70 11.07
C ILE A 50 -1.09 -9.32 10.83
N PHE A 51 -2.13 -8.51 10.98
CA PHE A 51 -3.53 -8.85 10.78
C PHE A 51 -4.14 -8.04 9.64
N GLN A 52 -5.31 -8.47 9.19
CA GLN A 52 -6.05 -7.75 8.15
C GLN A 52 -6.36 -6.30 8.57
N LYS A 53 -6.64 -6.06 9.86
CA LYS A 53 -6.95 -4.73 10.40
C LYS A 53 -5.80 -3.75 10.21
N ASP A 54 -4.55 -4.22 10.36
CA ASP A 54 -3.37 -3.36 10.19
C ASP A 54 -3.24 -2.90 8.74
N ILE A 55 -3.55 -3.78 7.78
CA ILE A 55 -3.58 -3.45 6.35
C ILE A 55 -4.74 -2.52 5.99
N GLU A 56 -5.90 -2.71 6.64
CA GLU A 56 -7.04 -1.82 6.50
C GLU A 56 -6.71 -0.40 6.97
N GLU A 57 -6.05 -0.26 8.12
CA GLU A 57 -5.66 1.01 8.70
C GLU A 57 -4.57 1.70 7.86
N GLU A 58 -3.47 1.00 7.57
CA GLU A 58 -2.33 1.52 6.80
C GLU A 58 -2.75 2.10 5.43
N TYR A 59 -3.64 1.40 4.73
CA TYR A 59 -4.07 1.79 3.38
C TYR A 59 -5.48 2.39 3.31
N SER A 60 -6.10 2.66 4.47
CA SER A 60 -7.49 3.12 4.58
C SER A 60 -8.47 2.28 3.72
N LEU A 61 -8.27 0.96 3.72
CA LEU A 61 -9.10 0.04 2.93
C LEU A 61 -10.38 -0.32 3.69
N ARG A 62 -11.47 -0.47 2.95
CA ARG A 62 -12.69 -1.08 3.49
C ARG A 62 -12.42 -2.57 3.77
N PRO A 63 -13.06 -3.16 4.80
CA PRO A 63 -12.85 -4.57 5.13
C PRO A 63 -13.10 -5.54 3.97
N SER A 64 -14.09 -5.25 3.13
CA SER A 64 -14.38 -6.05 1.94
C SER A 64 -13.26 -5.99 0.89
N SER A 65 -12.66 -4.82 0.69
CA SER A 65 -11.54 -4.63 -0.23
C SER A 65 -10.28 -5.32 0.26
N ALA A 66 -9.95 -5.18 1.55
CA ALA A 66 -8.83 -5.90 2.16
C ALA A 66 -9.01 -7.43 2.03
N THR A 67 -10.21 -7.92 2.34
CA THR A 67 -10.56 -9.34 2.20
C THR A 67 -10.34 -9.86 0.77
N GLU A 68 -10.81 -9.11 -0.24
CA GLU A 68 -10.67 -9.51 -1.64
C GLU A 68 -9.20 -9.56 -2.08
N ILE A 69 -8.41 -8.56 -1.69
CA ILE A 69 -6.98 -8.50 -2.04
C ILE A 69 -6.21 -9.64 -1.37
N LEU A 70 -6.42 -9.86 -0.06
CA LEU A 70 -5.76 -10.93 0.68
C LEU A 70 -6.13 -12.31 0.14
N LYS A 71 -7.40 -12.54 -0.20
CA LYS A 71 -7.84 -13.79 -0.84
C LYS A 71 -7.10 -14.04 -2.16
N LYS A 72 -6.92 -13.01 -2.99
CA LYS A 72 -6.13 -13.13 -4.23
C LYS A 72 -4.64 -13.38 -3.94
N MET A 73 -4.08 -12.80 -2.88
CA MET A 73 -2.69 -13.06 -2.49
C MET A 73 -2.49 -14.50 -2.01
N GLU A 74 -3.43 -15.07 -1.26
CA GLU A 74 -3.44 -16.50 -0.87
C GLU A 74 -3.56 -17.41 -2.08
N GLN A 75 -4.50 -17.13 -3.00
CA GLN A 75 -4.66 -17.89 -4.24
C GLN A 75 -3.39 -17.87 -5.10
N ASN A 76 -2.65 -16.76 -5.07
CA ASN A 76 -1.37 -16.62 -5.76
C ASN A 76 -0.20 -17.25 -4.98
N GLY A 77 -0.43 -17.82 -3.79
CA GLY A 77 0.57 -18.47 -2.95
C GLY A 77 1.59 -17.49 -2.35
N LEU A 78 1.24 -16.22 -2.19
CA LEU A 78 2.12 -15.18 -1.62
C LEU A 78 2.03 -15.13 -0.10
N ILE A 79 0.86 -15.41 0.45
CA ILE A 79 0.60 -15.38 1.88
C ILE A 79 -0.24 -16.59 2.27
N HIS A 80 -0.28 -16.87 3.57
CA HIS A 80 -1.27 -17.72 4.20
C HIS A 80 -1.76 -17.04 5.48
N ARG A 81 -2.99 -17.37 5.89
CA ARG A 81 -3.61 -16.84 7.11
C ARG A 81 -3.80 -17.94 8.13
N GLU A 82 -3.12 -17.83 9.26
CA GLU A 82 -3.15 -18.84 10.31
C GLU A 82 -3.76 -18.28 11.60
N PRO A 83 -4.55 -19.08 12.34
CA PRO A 83 -5.01 -18.67 13.66
C PRO A 83 -3.81 -18.45 14.58
N THR A 84 -3.90 -17.43 15.43
CA THR A 84 -2.88 -17.24 16.47
C THR A 84 -3.00 -18.34 17.54
N SER A 85 -1.90 -18.61 18.24
CA SER A 85 -1.87 -19.60 19.32
C SER A 85 -2.70 -19.18 20.54
N TYR A 86 -2.99 -17.89 20.69
CA TYR A 86 -3.67 -17.30 21.84
C TYR A 86 -5.15 -16.93 21.58
N ASP A 87 -5.55 -16.64 20.33
CA ASP A 87 -6.95 -16.51 19.92
C ASP A 87 -7.16 -17.07 18.50
N GLY A 88 -7.90 -18.19 18.41
CA GLY A 88 -8.18 -18.86 17.14
C GLY A 88 -9.07 -18.08 16.16
N ARG A 89 -9.71 -16.99 16.61
CA ARG A 89 -10.48 -16.08 15.76
C ARG A 89 -9.59 -15.06 15.06
N LEU A 90 -8.43 -14.75 15.64
CA LEU A 90 -7.45 -13.85 15.04
C LEU A 90 -6.58 -14.64 14.07
N LYS A 91 -6.57 -14.21 12.81
CA LYS A 91 -5.75 -14.81 11.78
C LYS A 91 -4.61 -13.90 11.41
N LYS A 92 -3.39 -14.29 11.75
CA LYS A 92 -2.19 -13.59 11.32
C LYS A 92 -1.83 -13.92 9.88
N ILE A 93 -1.24 -12.96 9.21
CA ILE A 93 -0.82 -13.05 7.82
C ILE A 93 0.66 -13.40 7.80
N ILE A 94 0.98 -14.54 7.18
CA ILE A 94 2.34 -15.04 7.10
C ILE A 94 2.78 -15.02 5.63
N PRO A 95 3.88 -14.33 5.29
CA PRO A 95 4.42 -14.38 3.94
C PRO A 95 4.99 -15.77 3.64
N SER A 96 4.75 -16.28 2.43
CA SER A 96 5.36 -17.53 1.98
C SER A 96 6.80 -17.32 1.51
N GLU A 97 7.54 -18.42 1.29
CA GLU A 97 8.86 -18.37 0.64
C GLU A 97 8.80 -17.70 -0.75
N LYS A 98 7.72 -17.92 -1.49
CA LYS A 98 7.46 -17.26 -2.78
C LYS A 98 7.34 -15.75 -2.62
N ALA A 99 6.72 -15.26 -1.55
CA ALA A 99 6.65 -13.85 -1.24
C ALA A 99 8.04 -13.25 -0.93
N ILE A 100 8.85 -13.96 -0.14
CA ILE A 100 10.22 -13.55 0.21
C ILE A 100 11.08 -13.44 -1.05
N HIS A 101 10.92 -14.35 -2.02
CA HIS A 101 11.62 -14.26 -3.30
C HIS A 101 11.34 -12.94 -4.04
N TYR A 102 10.14 -12.38 -3.89
CA TYR A 102 9.76 -11.12 -4.51
C TYR A 102 10.14 -9.87 -3.68
N GLN A 103 10.59 -10.05 -2.44
CA GLN A 103 10.89 -8.94 -1.51
C GLN A 103 11.84 -7.92 -2.15
N LYS A 104 12.98 -8.37 -2.68
CA LYS A 104 14.00 -7.49 -3.27
C LYS A 104 13.45 -6.66 -4.42
N GLN A 105 12.65 -7.28 -5.29
CA GLN A 105 12.06 -6.60 -6.44
C GLN A 105 11.03 -5.57 -5.99
N VAL A 106 10.15 -5.96 -5.05
CA VAL A 106 9.13 -5.06 -4.48
C VAL A 106 9.78 -3.84 -3.80
N ILE A 107 10.84 -4.05 -3.01
CA ILE A 107 11.60 -2.95 -2.38
C ILE A 107 12.19 -2.03 -3.44
N THR A 108 12.80 -2.60 -4.48
CA THR A 108 13.42 -1.82 -5.57
C THR A 108 12.38 -0.95 -6.27
N ASP A 109 11.22 -1.52 -6.60
CA ASP A 109 10.15 -0.82 -7.32
C ASP A 109 9.51 0.30 -6.47
N LEU A 110 9.31 0.06 -5.17
CA LEU A 110 8.78 1.07 -4.26
C LEU A 110 9.79 2.18 -3.96
N THR A 111 11.07 1.83 -3.78
CA THR A 111 12.15 2.82 -3.60
C THR A 111 12.26 3.71 -4.83
N LYS A 112 12.17 3.13 -6.03
CA LYS A 112 12.17 3.88 -7.28
C LYS A 112 10.94 4.78 -7.41
N LEU A 113 9.74 4.26 -7.07
CA LEU A 113 8.52 5.06 -7.06
C LEU A 113 8.65 6.26 -6.12
N GLU A 114 9.15 6.05 -4.91
CA GLU A 114 9.32 7.11 -3.92
C GLU A 114 10.34 8.15 -4.38
N HIS A 115 11.47 7.70 -4.93
CA HIS A 115 12.46 8.58 -5.54
C HIS A 115 11.84 9.43 -6.65
N ASP A 116 11.13 8.81 -7.60
CA ASP A 116 10.52 9.52 -8.73
C ASP A 116 9.42 10.49 -8.28
N LEU A 117 8.67 10.14 -7.23
CA LEU A 117 7.59 10.96 -6.66
C LEU A 117 8.11 12.21 -5.95
N THR A 118 9.27 12.09 -5.28
CA THR A 118 9.87 13.16 -4.45
C THR A 118 11.00 13.91 -5.15
N LYS A 119 11.44 13.45 -6.33
CA LYS A 119 12.55 14.04 -7.08
C LYS A 119 12.40 15.54 -7.29
N GLY A 120 13.37 16.30 -6.79
CA GLY A 120 13.44 17.75 -6.96
C GLY A 120 12.53 18.55 -6.01
N ILE A 121 11.91 17.88 -5.03
CA ILE A 121 11.18 18.54 -3.94
C ILE A 121 12.17 18.74 -2.79
N ASP A 122 12.18 19.95 -2.22
CA ASP A 122 12.98 20.24 -1.04
C ASP A 122 12.47 19.45 0.19
N PRO A 123 13.35 18.89 1.04
CA PRO A 123 12.91 18.13 2.21
C PRO A 123 11.94 18.88 3.13
N GLU A 124 12.11 20.20 3.33
CA GLU A 124 11.19 21.00 4.15
C GLU A 124 9.81 21.13 3.50
N GLN A 125 9.75 21.23 2.17
CA GLN A 125 8.49 21.24 1.44
C GLN A 125 7.77 19.89 1.50
N LEU A 126 8.53 18.79 1.47
CA LEU A 126 7.98 17.46 1.59
C LEU A 126 7.41 17.21 3.00
N GLU A 127 8.10 17.71 4.04
CA GLU A 127 7.60 17.68 5.41
C GLU A 127 6.29 18.45 5.57
N ILE A 128 6.20 19.67 4.99
CA ILE A 128 4.94 20.43 4.95
C ILE A 128 3.84 19.64 4.24
N PHE A 129 4.16 18.94 3.15
CA PHE A 129 3.21 18.10 2.44
C PHE A 129 2.64 16.99 3.34
N PHE A 130 3.49 16.27 4.09
CA PHE A 130 3.02 15.23 5.01
C PHE A 130 2.11 15.79 6.09
N GLN A 131 2.50 16.89 6.75
CA GLN A 131 1.68 17.53 7.78
C GLN A 131 0.30 17.99 7.26
N VAL A 132 0.23 18.47 6.02
CA VAL A 132 -1.03 18.85 5.39
C VAL A 132 -1.89 17.62 5.07
N MET A 133 -1.28 16.55 4.54
CA MET A 133 -1.98 15.31 4.21
C MET A 133 -2.55 14.62 5.45
N GLU A 134 -1.80 14.56 6.55
CA GLU A 134 -2.27 14.01 7.82
C GLU A 134 -3.51 14.75 8.35
N LYS A 135 -3.50 16.09 8.28
CA LYS A 135 -4.68 16.90 8.63
C LYS A 135 -5.87 16.59 7.73
N MET A 136 -5.66 16.42 6.42
CA MET A 136 -6.73 16.04 5.49
C MET A 136 -7.29 14.65 5.79
N LEU A 137 -6.43 13.66 6.08
CA LEU A 137 -6.86 12.31 6.45
C LEU A 137 -7.69 12.32 7.74
N LYS A 138 -7.23 13.04 8.77
CA LYS A 138 -7.96 13.21 10.03
C LYS A 138 -9.35 13.84 9.85
N ASN A 139 -9.49 14.76 8.90
CA ASN A 139 -10.79 15.39 8.61
C ASN A 139 -11.79 14.44 7.93
N LEU A 140 -11.33 13.34 7.33
CA LEU A 140 -12.14 12.35 6.62
C LEU A 140 -12.29 11.03 7.39
N SER A 141 -11.66 10.92 8.56
CA SER A 141 -11.71 9.77 9.46
C SER A 141 -12.98 9.76 10.30
#